data_AF-A0A2U3GX43-F1
#
_entry.id   AF-A0A2U3GX43-F1
#
_cell.length_a   1.000
_cell.length_b   1.000
_cell.length_c   1.000
_cell.angle_alpha   90.00
_cell.angle_beta   90.00
_cell.angle_gamma   90.00
#
_symmetry.space_group_name_H-M   'P 1'
#
loop_
_entity.id
_entity.type
_entity.pdbx_description
1 polymer ?
#
loop_
_entity_poly.entity_id
_entity_poly.type
_entity_poly.pdbx_seq_one_letter_code
_entity_poly.pdbx_strand_id
1 'polypeptide(L)'
;MDRLQHSAWQYVAEVLPPEELPMLAAHALVDGRDSPSLRELAGLPRRSDEAEIRELYVQALHELGIPLPDEETAGRYLLVSLAFGLVKGELSPKDAADRLSMTVAARTREETQFLSVAADYSEWIGPDELSGWENDLKTAAHSLTTSTDLGPGIGVPGPRHH
;
A
#
# COMPACT_ATOMS: atom_id res chain seq x y z
N MET A 1 12.92 5.08 -3.65
CA MET A 1 12.16 4.01 -4.31
C MET A 1 11.56 4.54 -5.60
N ASP A 2 11.57 3.77 -6.68
CA ASP A 2 10.87 4.13 -7.92
C ASP A 2 9.34 4.06 -7.71
N ARG A 3 8.58 5.01 -8.27
CA ARG A 3 7.11 5.09 -8.09
C ARG A 3 6.41 3.83 -8.61
N LEU A 4 6.91 3.22 -9.70
CA LEU A 4 6.37 1.99 -10.27
C LEU A 4 6.65 0.76 -9.40
N GLN A 5 7.81 0.71 -8.72
CA GLN A 5 8.08 -0.36 -7.76
C GLN A 5 7.14 -0.26 -6.55
N HIS A 6 6.89 0.95 -6.06
CA HIS A 6 5.94 1.15 -4.97
C HIS A 6 4.51 0.77 -5.38
N SER A 7 4.09 1.12 -6.60
CA SER A 7 2.76 0.74 -7.08
C SER A 7 2.63 -0.75 -7.36
N ALA A 8 3.70 -1.46 -7.75
CA ALA A 8 3.67 -2.91 -7.89
C ALA A 8 3.35 -3.59 -6.56
N TRP A 9 3.85 -3.03 -5.45
CA TRP A 9 3.55 -3.52 -4.11
C TRP A 9 2.10 -3.25 -3.70
N GLN A 10 1.59 -2.05 -3.97
CA GLN A 10 0.18 -1.72 -3.70
C GLN A 10 -0.79 -2.54 -4.57
N TYR A 11 -0.38 -2.85 -5.81
CA TYR A 11 -1.14 -3.69 -6.72
C TYR A 11 -1.30 -5.12 -6.21
N VAL A 12 -0.19 -5.77 -5.81
CA VAL A 12 -0.24 -7.14 -5.27
C VAL A 12 -0.96 -7.17 -3.93
N ALA A 13 -0.87 -6.12 -3.13
CA ALA A 13 -1.61 -5.99 -1.88
C ALA A 13 -3.10 -5.63 -2.06
N GLU A 14 -3.61 -5.57 -3.30
CA GLU A 14 -4.98 -5.18 -3.67
C GLU A 14 -5.46 -3.82 -3.12
N VAL A 15 -4.53 -2.93 -2.76
CA VAL A 15 -4.85 -1.60 -2.21
C VAL A 15 -4.87 -0.52 -3.30
N LEU A 16 -4.34 -0.82 -4.48
CA LEU A 16 -4.35 0.07 -5.63
C LEU A 16 -5.61 -0.17 -6.48
N PRO A 17 -6.55 0.79 -6.55
CA PRO A 17 -7.74 0.63 -7.39
C PRO A 17 -7.33 0.57 -8.87
N PRO A 18 -7.91 -0.33 -9.68
CA PRO A 18 -7.62 -0.41 -11.11
C PRO A 18 -7.77 0.92 -11.84
N GLU A 19 -8.75 1.74 -11.45
CA GLU A 19 -9.08 3.02 -12.09
C GLU A 19 -7.98 4.09 -11.90
N GLU A 20 -7.06 3.88 -10.96
CA GLU A 20 -5.91 4.76 -10.74
C GLU A 20 -4.71 4.38 -11.62
N LEU A 21 -4.65 3.14 -12.11
CA LEU A 21 -3.53 2.63 -12.90
C LEU A 21 -3.26 3.42 -14.20
N PRO A 22 -4.28 3.88 -14.97
CA PRO A 22 -4.04 4.72 -16.15
C PRO A 22 -3.32 6.03 -15.82
N MET A 23 -3.71 6.68 -14.73
CA MET A 23 -3.09 7.94 -14.31
C MET A 23 -1.68 7.70 -13.76
N LEU A 24 -1.45 6.57 -13.09
CA LEU A 24 -0.12 6.17 -12.64
C LEU A 24 0.81 5.91 -13.83
N ALA A 25 0.33 5.24 -14.87
CA ALA A 25 1.06 4.99 -16.10
C ALA A 25 1.44 6.29 -16.81
N ALA A 26 0.52 7.26 -16.88
CA ALA A 26 0.81 8.58 -17.44
C ALA A 26 1.96 9.30 -16.71
N HIS A 27 1.97 9.25 -15.37
CA HIS A 27 3.09 9.82 -14.59
C HIS A 27 4.39 9.08 -14.83
N ALA A 28 4.37 7.75 -14.91
CA ALA A 28 5.56 6.96 -15.17
C ALA A 28 6.19 7.28 -16.54
N LEU A 29 5.37 7.50 -17.57
CA LEU A 29 5.83 7.97 -18.88
C LEU A 29 6.53 9.33 -18.80
N VAL A 30 5.97 10.27 -18.02
CA VAL A 30 6.59 11.59 -17.78
C VAL A 30 7.91 11.46 -17.03
N ASP A 31 8.01 10.50 -16.10
CA ASP A 31 9.23 10.19 -15.36
C ASP A 31 10.28 9.43 -16.22
N GLY A 32 10.01 9.22 -17.52
CA GLY A 32 10.91 8.59 -18.48
C GLY A 32 10.90 7.06 -18.45
N ARG A 33 9.94 6.45 -17.75
CA ARG A 33 9.68 5.01 -17.78
C ARG A 33 8.75 4.74 -18.93
N ASP A 34 9.24 4.05 -19.95
CA ASP A 34 8.50 3.90 -21.20
C ASP A 34 8.47 2.44 -21.64
N SER A 35 7.27 1.95 -21.91
CA SER A 35 7.01 0.63 -22.47
C SER A 35 5.73 0.67 -23.31
N PRO A 36 5.59 -0.21 -24.33
CA PRO A 36 4.37 -0.29 -25.14
C PRO A 36 3.09 -0.39 -24.29
N SER A 37 3.03 -1.35 -23.36
CA SER A 37 1.84 -1.55 -22.53
C SER A 37 1.60 -0.40 -21.54
N LEU A 38 2.65 0.29 -21.10
CA LEU A 38 2.50 1.47 -20.24
C LEU A 38 1.85 2.64 -20.98
N ARG A 39 2.18 2.83 -22.28
CA ARG A 39 1.54 3.85 -23.12
C ARG A 39 0.07 3.54 -23.37
N GLU A 40 -0.25 2.27 -23.62
CA GLU A 40 -1.63 1.83 -23.79
C GLU A 40 -2.44 2.03 -22.51
N LEU A 41 -1.91 1.60 -21.37
CA LEU A 41 -2.52 1.80 -20.06
C LEU A 41 -2.77 3.28 -19.76
N ALA A 42 -1.82 4.16 -20.06
CA ALA A 42 -1.97 5.61 -19.88
C ALA A 42 -3.06 6.23 -20.77
N GLY A 43 -3.37 5.59 -21.90
CA GLY A 43 -4.42 6.00 -22.83
C GLY A 43 -5.82 5.52 -22.44
N LEU A 44 -5.95 4.57 -21.49
CA LEU A 44 -7.24 4.03 -21.10
C LEU A 44 -8.07 5.03 -20.28
N PRO A 45 -9.39 5.12 -20.52
CA PRO A 45 -10.28 5.84 -19.63
C PRO A 45 -10.37 5.13 -18.27
N ARG A 46 -10.58 5.91 -17.20
CA ARG A 46 -10.72 5.37 -15.83
C ARG A 46 -11.84 4.34 -15.65
N ARG A 47 -12.81 4.30 -16.57
CA ARG A 47 -13.96 3.36 -16.57
C ARG A 47 -13.80 2.22 -17.57
N SER A 48 -12.57 1.97 -18.03
CA SER A 48 -12.25 0.77 -18.81
C SER A 48 -12.46 -0.49 -17.99
N ASP A 49 -12.47 -1.62 -18.68
CA ASP A 49 -12.57 -2.93 -18.05
C ASP A 49 -11.42 -3.14 -17.05
N GLU A 50 -11.76 -3.51 -15.81
CA GLU A 50 -10.78 -3.67 -14.75
C GLU A 50 -9.77 -4.78 -15.06
N ALA A 51 -10.18 -5.86 -15.74
CA ALA A 51 -9.28 -6.94 -16.09
C ALA A 51 -8.27 -6.49 -17.16
N GLU A 52 -8.71 -5.73 -18.16
CA GLU A 52 -7.84 -5.12 -19.18
C GLU A 52 -6.80 -4.16 -18.55
N ILE A 53 -7.23 -3.30 -17.63
CA ILE A 53 -6.34 -2.38 -16.92
C ILE A 53 -5.28 -3.16 -16.11
N ARG A 54 -5.71 -4.20 -15.38
CA ARG A 54 -4.82 -5.06 -14.58
C ARG A 54 -3.81 -5.81 -15.45
N GLU A 55 -4.26 -6.37 -16.56
CA GLU A 55 -3.41 -7.09 -17.50
C GLU A 55 -2.32 -6.18 -18.10
N LEU A 56 -2.70 -4.99 -18.59
CA LEU A 56 -1.75 -4.02 -19.14
C LEU A 56 -0.74 -3.54 -18.10
N TYR A 57 -1.15 -3.39 -16.85
CA TYR A 57 -0.25 -3.00 -15.77
C TYR A 57 0.81 -4.07 -15.47
N VAL A 58 0.38 -5.34 -15.34
CA VAL A 58 1.32 -6.46 -15.15
C VAL A 58 2.28 -6.60 -16.33
N GLN A 59 1.76 -6.46 -17.55
CA GLN A 59 2.57 -6.50 -18.76
C GLN A 59 3.59 -5.34 -18.80
N ALA A 60 3.18 -4.12 -18.45
CA ALA A 60 4.08 -2.97 -18.39
C ALA A 60 5.22 -3.17 -17.37
N LEU A 61 4.92 -3.71 -16.18
CA LEU A 61 5.94 -4.03 -15.19
C LEU A 61 6.95 -5.07 -15.72
N HIS A 62 6.45 -6.10 -16.39
CA HIS A 62 7.29 -7.13 -17.01
C HIS A 62 8.20 -6.53 -18.10
N GLU A 63 7.67 -5.68 -18.98
CA GLU A 63 8.44 -4.99 -20.04
C GLU A 63 9.54 -4.07 -19.46
N LEU A 64 9.26 -3.43 -18.33
CA LEU A 64 10.20 -2.56 -17.62
C LEU A 64 11.21 -3.34 -16.75
N GLY A 65 11.11 -4.68 -16.70
CA GLY A 65 11.96 -5.53 -15.86
C GLY A 65 11.71 -5.35 -14.36
N ILE A 66 10.51 -4.90 -13.98
CA ILE A 66 10.09 -4.72 -12.59
C ILE A 66 9.37 -6.00 -12.15
N PRO A 67 9.98 -6.85 -11.31
CA PRO A 67 9.32 -8.05 -10.84
C PRO A 67 8.16 -7.70 -9.91
N LEU A 68 7.04 -8.41 -10.05
CA LEU A 68 6.01 -8.40 -9.02
C LEU A 68 6.56 -9.10 -7.76
N PRO A 69 6.39 -8.51 -6.57
CA PRO A 69 6.69 -9.22 -5.33
C PRO A 69 5.77 -10.44 -5.20
N ASP A 70 6.21 -11.45 -4.45
CA ASP A 70 5.28 -12.45 -3.95
C ASP A 70 4.24 -11.82 -3.00
N GLU A 71 3.09 -12.48 -2.86
CA GLU A 71 1.97 -12.02 -2.03
C GLU A 71 2.39 -11.74 -0.58
N GLU A 72 3.33 -12.53 -0.06
CA GLU A 72 3.86 -12.37 1.28
C GLU A 72 4.67 -11.07 1.45
N THR A 73 5.57 -10.78 0.50
CA THR A 73 6.38 -9.56 0.48
C THR A 73 5.50 -8.32 0.30
N ALA A 74 4.48 -8.41 -0.57
CA ALA A 74 3.51 -7.35 -0.77
C ALA A 74 2.69 -7.07 0.50
N GLY A 75 2.19 -8.12 1.15
CA GLY A 75 1.44 -8.01 2.40
C GLY A 75 2.26 -7.36 3.51
N ARG A 76 3.53 -7.75 3.67
CA ARG A 76 4.44 -7.11 4.64
C ARG A 76 4.72 -5.65 4.31
N TYR A 77 4.90 -5.32 3.03
CA TYR A 77 5.09 -3.94 2.63
C TYR A 77 3.86 -3.08 2.92
N LEU A 78 2.66 -3.60 2.61
CA LEU A 78 1.41 -2.94 2.94
C LEU A 78 1.32 -2.67 4.44
N LEU A 79 1.54 -3.70 5.25
CA LEU A 79 1.47 -3.64 6.70
C LEU A 79 2.40 -2.54 7.26
N VAL A 80 3.63 -2.47 6.78
CA VAL A 80 4.58 -1.41 7.18
C VAL A 80 4.15 -0.03 6.67
N SER A 81 3.69 0.06 5.43
CA SER A 81 3.22 1.32 4.83
C SER A 81 2.04 1.92 5.60
N LEU A 82 1.07 1.08 5.99
CA LEU A 82 -0.08 1.49 6.80
C LEU A 82 0.36 1.97 8.19
N ALA A 83 1.31 1.27 8.82
CA ALA A 83 1.87 1.69 10.10
C ALA A 83 2.56 3.06 10.02
N PHE A 84 3.34 3.32 8.96
CA PHE A 84 3.93 4.64 8.72
C PHE A 84 2.88 5.72 8.46
N GLY A 85 1.84 5.41 7.68
CA GLY A 85 0.73 6.33 7.41
C GLY A 85 -0.02 6.72 8.68
N LEU A 86 -0.26 5.77 9.58
CA LEU A 86 -0.87 6.02 10.90
C LEU A 86 0.00 6.90 11.79
N VAL A 87 1.31 6.61 11.88
CA VAL A 87 2.24 7.39 12.71
C VAL A 87 2.37 8.82 12.22
N LYS A 88 2.28 9.05 10.90
CA LYS A 88 2.32 10.38 10.29
C LYS A 88 0.98 11.12 10.32
N GLY A 89 -0.11 10.44 10.67
CA GLY A 89 -1.46 11.01 10.59
C GLY A 89 -1.98 11.21 9.17
N GLU A 90 -1.35 10.55 8.18
CA GLU A 90 -1.79 10.56 6.78
C GLU A 90 -2.95 9.57 6.53
N LEU A 91 -3.14 8.63 7.45
CA LEU A 91 -4.17 7.60 7.42
C LEU A 91 -4.92 7.57 8.75
N SER A 92 -6.24 7.42 8.72
CA SER A 92 -7.02 7.25 9.96
C SER A 92 -6.90 5.81 10.48
N PRO A 93 -7.00 5.58 11.81
CA PRO A 93 -7.01 4.25 12.41
C PRO A 93 -8.03 3.31 11.77
N LYS A 94 -9.23 3.82 11.48
CA LYS A 94 -10.30 3.07 10.84
C LYS A 94 -9.94 2.64 9.41
N ASP A 95 -9.44 3.57 8.59
CA ASP A 95 -9.03 3.24 7.21
C ASP A 95 -7.88 2.22 7.19
N ALA A 96 -6.99 2.26 8.18
CA ALA A 96 -5.94 1.26 8.32
C ALA A 96 -6.49 -0.12 8.68
N ALA A 97 -7.43 -0.19 9.63
CA ALA A 97 -8.06 -1.44 10.03
C ALA A 97 -8.85 -2.09 8.88
N ASP A 98 -9.62 -1.28 8.14
CA ASP A 98 -10.37 -1.74 6.97
C ASP A 98 -9.43 -2.32 5.89
N ARG A 99 -8.26 -1.72 5.69
CA ARG A 99 -7.24 -2.19 4.72
C ARG A 99 -6.42 -3.39 5.23
N LEU A 100 -6.30 -3.56 6.55
CA LEU A 100 -5.61 -4.69 7.19
C LEU A 100 -6.50 -5.93 7.33
N SER A 101 -7.80 -5.85 6.98
CA SER A 101 -8.69 -7.02 7.00
C SER A 101 -8.27 -8.12 6.01
N MET A 102 -7.31 -7.84 5.14
CA MET A 102 -6.69 -8.82 4.24
C MET A 102 -5.73 -9.74 4.99
N THR A 103 -5.69 -11.02 4.61
CA THR A 103 -4.80 -12.02 5.22
C THR A 103 -3.33 -11.76 4.89
N VAL A 104 -2.66 -10.99 5.75
CA VAL A 104 -1.20 -10.85 5.74
C VAL A 104 -0.58 -11.80 6.76
N ALA A 105 0.36 -12.65 6.36
CA ALA A 105 1.11 -13.49 7.29
C ALA A 105 2.12 -12.64 8.08
N ALA A 106 1.99 -12.61 9.42
CA ALA A 106 2.98 -11.99 10.30
C ALA A 106 4.19 -12.89 10.53
N ARG A 107 5.38 -12.28 10.58
CA ARG A 107 6.66 -12.95 10.88
C ARG A 107 7.31 -12.45 12.16
N THR A 108 7.05 -11.20 12.55
CA THR A 108 7.60 -10.61 13.77
C THR A 108 6.52 -10.42 14.83
N ARG A 109 6.95 -10.24 16.08
CA ARG A 109 6.03 -9.95 17.19
C ARG A 109 5.28 -8.64 16.96
N GLU A 110 5.96 -7.64 16.41
CA GLU A 110 5.40 -6.32 16.16
C GLU A 110 4.38 -6.35 15.01
N GLU A 111 4.65 -7.10 13.94
CA GLU A 111 3.68 -7.35 12.87
C GLU A 111 2.43 -8.07 13.41
N THR A 112 2.61 -9.13 14.23
CA THR A 112 1.50 -9.86 14.86
C THR A 112 0.68 -8.95 15.80
N GLN A 113 1.35 -8.12 16.59
CA GLN A 113 0.69 -7.20 17.51
C GLN A 113 -0.15 -6.17 16.75
N PHE A 114 0.39 -5.59 15.68
CA PHE A 114 -0.32 -4.62 14.86
C PHE A 114 -1.55 -5.23 14.16
N LEU A 115 -1.41 -6.44 13.60
CA LEU A 115 -2.55 -7.16 13.01
C LEU A 115 -3.60 -7.55 14.05
N SER A 116 -3.18 -8.00 15.23
CA SER A 116 -4.10 -8.39 16.30
C SER A 116 -4.96 -7.21 16.75
N VAL A 117 -4.36 -6.05 16.98
CA VAL A 117 -5.10 -4.85 17.39
C VAL A 117 -6.02 -4.36 16.26
N ALA A 118 -5.56 -4.41 15.00
CA ALA A 118 -6.41 -4.05 13.86
C ALA A 118 -7.63 -4.99 13.73
N ALA A 119 -7.44 -6.28 13.97
CA ALA A 119 -8.51 -7.30 13.91
C ALA A 119 -9.54 -7.18 15.04
N ASP A 120 -9.18 -6.55 16.16
CA ASP A 120 -10.11 -6.26 17.26
C ASP A 120 -11.10 -5.13 16.92
N TYR A 121 -10.97 -4.49 15.75
CA TYR A 121 -11.93 -3.49 15.29
C TYR A 121 -13.33 -4.10 15.12
N SER A 122 -14.34 -3.38 15.61
CA SER A 122 -15.75 -3.72 15.47
C SER A 122 -16.53 -2.47 15.06
N GLU A 123 -17.45 -2.62 14.09
CA GLU A 123 -18.37 -1.53 13.71
C GLU A 123 -19.28 -1.09 14.88
N TRP A 124 -19.42 -1.95 15.90
CA TRP A 124 -20.26 -1.75 17.08
C TRP A 124 -19.48 -1.29 18.33
N ILE A 125 -18.21 -0.93 18.18
CA ILE A 125 -17.37 -0.46 19.29
C ILE A 125 -17.93 0.83 19.92
N GLY A 126 -17.97 0.89 21.25
CA GLY A 126 -18.42 2.09 21.96
C GLY A 126 -17.43 3.25 21.80
N PRO A 127 -17.85 4.53 21.96
CA PRO A 127 -16.97 5.69 21.73
C PRO A 127 -15.76 5.75 22.68
N ASP A 128 -15.92 5.30 23.93
CA ASP A 128 -14.83 5.24 24.91
C ASP A 128 -13.83 4.13 24.56
N GLU A 129 -14.33 2.97 24.12
CA GLU A 129 -13.53 1.83 23.67
C GLU A 129 -12.83 2.12 22.32
N LEU A 130 -13.49 2.86 21.43
CA LEU A 130 -12.95 3.30 20.15
C LEU A 130 -11.69 4.15 20.36
N SER A 131 -11.75 5.10 21.30
CA SER A 131 -10.59 5.95 21.62
C SER A 131 -9.44 5.14 22.19
N GLY A 132 -9.73 4.12 23.01
CA GLY A 132 -8.72 3.18 23.51
C GLY A 132 -8.08 2.38 22.39
N TRP A 133 -8.91 1.75 21.56
CA TRP A 133 -8.48 0.98 20.39
C TRP A 133 -7.64 1.79 19.40
N GLU A 134 -8.03 3.04 19.09
CA GLU A 134 -7.25 3.91 18.20
C GLU A 134 -5.85 4.20 18.75
N ASN A 135 -5.74 4.39 20.06
CA ASN A 135 -4.45 4.62 20.73
C ASN A 135 -3.59 3.35 20.75
N ASP A 136 -4.20 2.19 20.98
CA ASP A 136 -3.52 0.90 20.94
C ASP A 136 -3.01 0.59 19.52
N LEU A 137 -3.82 0.88 18.50
CA LEU A 137 -3.46 0.69 17.09
C LEU A 137 -2.28 1.61 16.70
N LYS A 138 -2.31 2.88 17.11
CA LYS A 138 -1.19 3.82 16.91
C LYS A 138 0.07 3.39 17.66
N THR A 139 -0.07 2.85 18.87
CA THR A 139 1.06 2.35 19.67
C THR A 139 1.71 1.13 19.04
N ALA A 140 0.89 0.19 18.54
CA ALA A 140 1.37 -0.97 17.80
C ALA A 140 2.05 -0.55 16.48
N ALA A 141 1.45 0.40 15.74
CA ALA A 141 2.06 0.97 14.53
C ALA A 141 3.42 1.61 14.82
N HIS A 142 3.54 2.39 15.91
CA HIS A 142 4.79 2.99 16.31
C HIS A 142 5.86 1.92 16.62
N SER A 143 5.50 0.91 17.41
CA SER A 143 6.38 -0.20 17.77
C SER A 143 6.91 -0.92 16.52
N LEU A 144 6.01 -1.20 15.57
CA LEU A 144 6.36 -1.77 14.27
C LEU A 144 7.31 -0.86 13.49
N THR A 145 7.03 0.44 13.34
CA THR A 145 7.91 1.36 12.59
C THR A 145 9.30 1.52 13.22
N THR A 146 9.40 1.40 14.55
CA THR A 146 10.70 1.49 15.26
C THR A 146 11.51 0.19 15.22
N SER A 147 10.85 -0.97 15.20
CA SER A 147 11.48 -2.29 15.04
C SER A 147 11.88 -2.58 13.59
N THR A 148 11.16 -1.95 12.66
CA THR A 148 11.38 -2.10 11.23
C THR A 148 12.64 -1.33 10.81
N ASP A 149 13.78 -2.03 10.81
CA ASP A 149 15.00 -1.58 10.10
C ASP A 149 14.81 -1.81 8.59
N LEU A 150 13.95 -0.99 7.98
CA LEU A 150 13.98 -0.83 6.55
C LEU A 150 15.26 -0.08 6.22
N GLY A 151 16.32 -0.84 5.92
CA GLY A 151 17.56 -0.30 5.36
C GLY A 151 17.29 0.70 4.21
N PRO A 152 18.31 1.48 3.80
CA PRO A 152 18.18 2.78 3.10
C PRO A 152 17.44 2.80 1.74
N GLY A 153 16.83 1.71 1.29
CA GLY A 153 15.98 1.62 0.11
C GLY A 153 14.58 2.23 0.26
N ILE A 154 14.05 2.41 1.48
CA ILE A 154 12.64 2.83 1.70
C ILE A 154 12.58 4.30 2.15
N GLY A 155 13.10 5.18 1.30
CA GLY A 155 12.78 6.60 1.38
C GLY A 155 11.32 6.81 0.98
N VAL A 156 10.44 6.98 1.97
CA VAL A 156 9.10 7.55 1.76
C VAL A 156 9.28 8.95 1.16
N PRO A 157 8.65 9.30 0.02
CA PRO A 157 8.73 10.66 -0.49
C PRO A 157 8.08 11.58 0.54
N GLY A 158 8.84 12.55 1.06
CA GLY A 158 8.32 13.57 1.96
C GLY A 158 7.18 14.37 1.31
N PRO A 159 6.30 14.98 2.11
CA PRO A 159 5.17 15.73 1.60
C PRO A 159 5.69 16.88 0.73
N ARG A 160 5.28 16.90 -0.54
CA ARG A 160 5.50 18.05 -1.42
C ARG A 160 4.56 19.14 -0.95
N HIS A 161 5.10 20.12 -0.24
CA HIS A 161 4.43 21.40 -0.05
C HIS A 161 4.16 22.02 -1.43
N HIS A 162 2.89 22.31 -1.68
CA HIS A 162 2.43 23.17 -2.76
C HIS A 162 2.72 24.64 -2.44
#